data_AF-A0A811KCG6-F1
#
_entry.id   AF-A0A811KCG6-F1
#
_cell.length_a   1.000
_cell.length_b   1.000
_cell.length_c   1.000
_cell.angle_alpha   90.00
_cell.angle_beta   90.00
_cell.angle_gamma   90.00
#
_symmetry.space_group_name_H-M   'P 1'
#
loop_
_entity.id
_entity.type
_entity.pdbx_description
1 polymer ?
#
loop_
_entity_poly.entity_id
_entity_poly.type
_entity_poly.pdbx_seq_one_letter_code
_entity_poly.pdbx_strand_id
1 'polypeptide(L)'
;MDSSERKKQTHLRCERQRREAINSGYSDLKELLPASTSFAGCKTTNASILFRAADYVKQLDEEIVEKEKQLNGLSSQQAAMCMIIQQYENMGADKPQAMQIQILKTFLDECFNSFANDVQLTDYQTLTKSLLMWVEKVPYDEILHKMMDQTK
;
A
#
# COMPACT_ATOMS: atom_id res chain seq x y z
N MET A 1 -57.70 19.86 -52.07
CA MET A 1 -56.23 19.67 -52.05
C MET A 1 -55.91 18.27 -52.51
N ASP A 2 -55.00 18.13 -53.46
CA ASP A 2 -54.62 16.83 -54.05
C ASP A 2 -53.92 15.92 -53.02
N SER A 3 -54.25 14.63 -53.03
CA SER A 3 -53.73 13.61 -52.10
C SER A 3 -52.19 13.51 -52.17
N SER A 4 -51.63 13.77 -53.36
CA SER A 4 -50.19 13.79 -53.60
C SER A 4 -49.49 14.94 -52.88
N GLU A 5 -50.09 16.13 -52.87
CA GLU A 5 -49.57 17.32 -52.19
C GLU A 5 -49.46 17.11 -50.67
N ARG A 6 -50.49 16.48 -50.07
CA ARG A 6 -50.52 16.17 -48.64
C ARG A 6 -49.41 15.19 -48.25
N LYS A 7 -49.18 14.15 -49.06
CA LYS A 7 -48.07 13.20 -48.86
C LYS A 7 -46.70 13.89 -48.93
N LYS A 8 -46.52 14.79 -49.91
CA LYS A 8 -45.27 15.55 -50.08
C LYS A 8 -45.00 16.46 -48.87
N GLN A 9 -46.01 17.16 -48.37
CA GLN A 9 -45.88 18.01 -47.18
C GLN A 9 -45.54 17.21 -45.92
N THR A 10 -46.20 16.07 -45.70
CA THR A 10 -45.88 15.17 -44.58
C THR A 10 -44.46 14.64 -44.68
N HIS A 11 -44.03 14.19 -45.86
CA HIS A 11 -42.66 13.71 -46.07
C HIS A 11 -41.61 14.80 -45.75
N LEU A 12 -41.81 16.02 -46.23
CA LEU A 12 -40.90 17.15 -45.95
C LEU A 12 -40.83 17.47 -44.45
N ARG A 13 -41.96 17.40 -43.73
CA ARG A 13 -42.00 17.59 -42.27
C ARG A 13 -41.21 16.50 -41.54
N CYS A 14 -41.44 15.24 -41.88
CA CYS A 14 -40.70 14.11 -41.29
C CYS A 14 -39.20 14.19 -41.59
N GLU A 15 -38.83 14.54 -42.83
CA GLU A 15 -37.44 14.73 -43.25
C GLU A 15 -36.76 15.85 -42.44
N ARG A 16 -37.45 16.99 -42.27
CA ARG A 16 -36.93 18.10 -41.46
C ARG A 16 -36.69 17.66 -40.02
N GLN A 17 -37.67 17.01 -39.39
CA GLN A 17 -37.52 16.51 -38.02
C GLN A 17 -36.34 15.53 -37.88
N ARG A 18 -36.15 14.62 -38.85
CA ARG A 18 -34.99 13.72 -38.85
C ARG A 18 -33.67 14.50 -38.89
N ARG A 19 -33.57 15.52 -39.75
CA ARG A 19 -32.35 16.33 -39.87
C ARG A 19 -32.08 17.15 -38.61
N GLU A 20 -33.12 17.72 -38.00
CA GLU A 20 -33.00 18.47 -36.75
C GLU A 20 -32.48 17.57 -35.62
N ALA A 21 -33.01 16.35 -35.50
CA ALA A 21 -32.52 15.37 -34.51
C ALA A 21 -31.04 14.99 -34.76
N ILE A 22 -30.65 14.77 -36.01
CA ILE A 22 -29.25 14.48 -36.36
C ILE A 22 -28.34 15.66 -36.02
N ASN A 23 -28.75 16.89 -36.35
CA ASN A 23 -27.98 18.10 -36.06
C ASN A 23 -27.82 18.33 -34.55
N SER A 24 -28.86 18.03 -33.76
CA SER A 24 -28.77 18.04 -32.30
C SER A 24 -27.69 17.07 -31.82
N GLY A 25 -27.70 15.82 -32.31
CA GLY A 25 -26.70 14.83 -31.93
C GLY A 25 -25.26 15.25 -32.26
N TYR A 26 -25.03 15.95 -33.37
CA TYR A 26 -23.70 16.52 -33.66
C TYR A 26 -23.30 17.63 -32.67
N SER A 27 -24.26 18.43 -32.20
CA SER A 27 -24.01 19.47 -31.20
C SER A 27 -23.64 18.85 -29.85
N ASP A 28 -24.41 17.85 -29.41
CA ASP A 28 -24.18 17.15 -28.14
C ASP A 28 -22.83 16.42 -28.17
N LEU A 29 -22.52 15.73 -29.27
CA LEU A 29 -21.24 15.06 -29.45
C LEU A 29 -20.07 16.04 -29.41
N LYS A 30 -20.22 17.22 -30.01
CA LYS A 30 -19.18 18.26 -30.00
C LYS A 30 -18.92 18.80 -28.60
N GLU A 31 -19.93 18.89 -27.74
CA GLU A 31 -19.80 19.35 -26.35
C GLU A 31 -19.04 18.34 -25.48
N LEU A 32 -19.22 17.05 -25.73
CA LEU A 32 -18.51 15.98 -25.02
C LEU A 32 -17.03 15.86 -25.41
N LEU A 33 -16.64 16.42 -26.56
CA LEU A 33 -15.25 16.37 -27.02
C LEU A 33 -14.37 17.41 -26.32
N PRO A 34 -13.13 17.07 -25.97
CA PRO A 34 -12.21 18.02 -25.36
C PRO A 34 -11.97 19.25 -26.24
N ALA A 35 -12.11 20.44 -25.65
CA ALA A 35 -11.95 21.73 -26.33
C ALA A 35 -10.56 21.91 -26.97
N SER A 36 -9.53 21.25 -26.42
CA SER A 36 -8.13 21.24 -26.88
C SER A 36 -7.94 20.63 -28.27
N THR A 37 -8.89 19.84 -28.77
CA THR A 37 -8.81 19.21 -30.11
C THR A 37 -9.26 20.14 -31.25
N SER A 38 -9.78 21.32 -30.92
CA SER A 38 -10.20 22.31 -31.89
C SER A 38 -9.00 23.07 -32.44
N PHE A 39 -8.56 22.70 -33.65
CA PHE A 39 -7.64 23.52 -34.45
C PHE A 39 -8.18 24.96 -34.50
N ALA A 40 -7.51 25.88 -33.80
CA ALA A 40 -7.91 27.27 -33.72
C ALA A 40 -8.08 27.83 -35.14
N GLY A 41 -9.32 28.14 -35.52
CA GLY A 41 -9.65 28.73 -36.82
C GLY A 41 -10.23 27.80 -37.90
N CYS A 42 -10.31 26.47 -37.68
CA CYS A 42 -10.94 25.57 -38.66
C CYS A 42 -12.42 25.32 -38.30
N LYS A 43 -13.35 25.57 -39.24
CA LYS A 43 -14.78 25.28 -39.06
C LYS A 43 -14.96 23.79 -38.79
N THR A 44 -15.49 23.42 -37.62
CA THR A 44 -15.77 22.03 -37.27
C THR A 44 -16.85 21.49 -38.20
N THR A 45 -16.46 20.63 -39.15
CA THR A 45 -17.40 19.94 -40.04
C THR A 45 -17.96 18.70 -39.35
N ASN A 46 -19.15 18.24 -39.77
CA ASN A 46 -19.74 16.99 -39.26
C ASN A 46 -18.77 15.81 -39.36
N ALA A 47 -18.02 15.72 -40.47
CA ALA A 47 -16.98 14.70 -40.63
C ALA A 47 -15.87 14.82 -39.58
N SER A 48 -15.36 16.03 -39.32
CA SER A 48 -14.34 16.24 -38.30
C SER A 48 -14.83 15.91 -36.89
N ILE A 49 -16.10 16.15 -36.57
CA ILE A 49 -16.69 15.79 -35.27
C ILE A 49 -16.68 14.26 -35.10
N LEU A 50 -17.09 13.50 -36.13
CA LEU A 50 -17.10 12.04 -36.07
C LEU A 50 -15.70 11.45 -35.93
N PHE A 51 -14.72 11.94 -36.70
CA PHE A 51 -13.34 11.45 -36.59
C PHE A 51 -12.78 11.69 -35.19
N ARG A 52 -12.94 12.91 -34.65
CA ARG A 52 -12.48 13.22 -33.30
C ARG A 52 -13.19 12.40 -32.23
N ALA A 53 -14.48 12.12 -32.39
CA ALA A 53 -15.19 11.24 -31.48
C ALA A 53 -14.66 9.81 -31.51
N ALA A 54 -14.40 9.27 -32.70
CA ALA A 54 -13.81 7.94 -32.82
C ALA A 54 -12.41 7.88 -32.19
N ASP A 55 -11.58 8.90 -32.40
CA ASP A 55 -10.25 8.97 -31.81
C ASP A 55 -10.31 9.16 -30.29
N TYR A 56 -11.22 10.00 -29.80
CA TYR A 56 -11.39 10.24 -28.37
C TYR A 56 -11.89 8.99 -27.63
N VAL A 57 -12.80 8.22 -28.22
CA VAL A 57 -13.23 6.94 -27.64
C VAL A 57 -12.03 5.98 -27.49
N LYS A 58 -11.18 5.87 -28.52
CA LYS A 58 -9.97 5.04 -28.43
C LYS A 58 -9.01 5.53 -27.34
N GLN A 59 -8.81 6.84 -27.25
CA GLN A 59 -7.98 7.42 -26.20
C GLN A 59 -8.55 7.10 -24.81
N LEU A 60 -9.87 7.20 -24.62
CA LEU A 60 -10.52 6.84 -23.36
C LEU A 60 -10.34 5.36 -23.02
N ASP A 61 -10.46 4.46 -23.99
CA ASP A 61 -10.21 3.02 -23.78
C ASP A 61 -8.76 2.76 -23.33
N GLU A 62 -7.78 3.43 -23.95
CA GLU A 62 -6.37 3.34 -23.55
C GLU A 62 -6.14 3.92 -22.13
N GLU A 63 -6.78 5.04 -21.80
CA GLU A 63 -6.71 5.65 -20.47
C GLU A 63 -7.31 4.75 -19.40
N ILE A 64 -8.43 4.08 -19.68
CA ILE A 64 -9.04 3.11 -18.75
C ILE A 64 -8.05 1.99 -18.44
N VAL A 65 -7.47 1.37 -19.47
CA VAL A 65 -6.49 0.27 -19.29
C VAL A 65 -5.29 0.71 -18.48
N GLU A 66 -4.74 1.90 -18.73
CA GLU A 66 -3.61 2.43 -17.98
C GLU A 66 -3.99 2.74 -16.51
N LYS A 67 -5.19 3.27 -16.27
CA LYS A 67 -5.70 3.51 -14.91
C LYS A 67 -5.92 2.22 -14.13
N GLU A 68 -6.47 1.19 -14.76
CA GLU A 68 -6.63 -0.13 -14.16
C GLU A 68 -5.28 -0.74 -13.78
N LYS A 69 -4.27 -0.61 -14.65
CA LYS A 69 -2.90 -1.05 -14.36
C LYS A 69 -2.30 -0.32 -13.17
N GLN A 70 -2.50 1.00 -13.07
CA GLN A 70 -2.04 1.80 -11.92
C GLN A 70 -2.74 1.38 -10.63
N LEU A 71 -4.06 1.14 -10.65
CA LEU A 71 -4.81 0.65 -9.49
C LEU A 71 -4.30 -0.71 -9.01
N ASN A 72 -4.04 -1.64 -9.92
CA ASN A 72 -3.50 -2.95 -9.58
C ASN A 72 -2.09 -2.85 -8.97
N GLY A 73 -1.25 -1.94 -9.48
CA GLY A 73 0.07 -1.66 -8.90
C GLY A 73 -0.02 -1.13 -7.46
N LEU A 74 -0.88 -0.13 -7.24
CA LEU A 74 -1.10 0.44 -5.90
C LEU A 74 -1.69 -0.58 -4.92
N SER A 75 -2.65 -1.39 -5.37
CA SER A 75 -3.24 -2.45 -4.55
C SER A 75 -2.19 -3.50 -4.13
N SER A 76 -1.30 -3.88 -5.06
CA SER A 76 -0.19 -4.79 -4.77
C SER A 76 0.78 -4.19 -3.75
N GLN A 77 1.10 -2.90 -3.88
CA GLN A 77 1.96 -2.19 -2.92
C GLN A 77 1.33 -2.11 -1.53
N GLN A 78 0.02 -1.82 -1.46
CA GLN A 78 -0.72 -1.80 -0.21
C GLN A 78 -0.71 -3.18 0.47
N ALA A 79 -0.96 -4.25 -0.28
CA ALA A 79 -0.90 -5.62 0.24
C ALA A 79 0.49 -5.96 0.79
N ALA A 80 1.55 -5.60 0.07
CA ALA A 80 2.93 -5.80 0.53
C ALA A 80 3.22 -5.04 1.83
N MET A 81 2.79 -3.78 1.94
CA MET A 81 2.94 -3.01 3.19
C MET A 81 2.18 -3.64 4.35
N CYS A 82 0.94 -4.09 4.15
CA CYS A 82 0.16 -4.79 5.18
C CYS A 82 0.88 -6.06 5.66
N MET A 83 1.43 -6.85 4.74
CA MET A 83 2.22 -8.04 5.10
C MET A 83 3.45 -7.67 5.94
N ILE A 84 4.18 -6.61 5.57
CA ILE A 84 5.34 -6.13 6.33
C ILE A 84 4.92 -5.71 7.75
N ILE A 85 3.84 -4.94 7.89
CA ILE A 85 3.32 -4.53 9.20
C ILE A 85 3.00 -5.76 10.05
N GLN A 86 2.28 -6.74 9.49
CA GLN A 86 1.94 -7.97 10.20
C GLN A 86 3.20 -8.74 10.65
N GLN A 87 4.26 -8.77 9.85
CA GLN A 87 5.53 -9.38 10.26
C GLN A 87 6.18 -8.64 11.42
N TYR A 88 6.17 -7.30 11.40
CA TYR A 88 6.68 -6.50 12.53
C TYR A 88 5.85 -6.68 13.80
N GLU A 89 4.54 -6.81 13.70
CA GLU A 89 3.66 -7.12 14.83
C GLU A 89 3.99 -8.50 15.43
N ASN A 90 4.19 -9.50 14.58
CA ASN A 90 4.59 -10.85 15.00
C ASN A 90 5.99 -10.86 15.64
N MET A 91 6.97 -10.14 15.07
CA MET A 91 8.30 -9.98 15.66
C MET A 91 8.26 -9.22 17.00
N GLY A 92 7.34 -8.25 17.13
CA GLY A 92 7.11 -7.53 18.38
C GLY A 92 6.40 -8.36 19.46
N ALA A 93 5.72 -9.45 19.08
CA ALA A 93 5.15 -10.44 19.99
C ALA A 93 6.21 -11.41 20.54
N ASP A 94 7.29 -11.64 19.78
CA ASP A 94 8.49 -12.37 20.21
C ASP A 94 9.49 -11.45 20.96
N LYS A 95 8.96 -10.49 21.73
CA LYS A 95 9.76 -9.86 22.79
C LYS A 95 10.20 -10.98 23.72
N PRO A 96 11.46 -11.00 24.20
CA PRO A 96 11.77 -11.82 25.35
C PRO A 96 10.76 -11.42 26.42
N GLN A 97 9.91 -12.38 26.81
CA GLN A 97 8.78 -12.12 27.68
C GLN A 97 9.29 -11.32 28.89
N ALA A 98 8.49 -10.41 29.45
CA ALA A 98 8.90 -9.65 30.63
C ALA A 98 9.50 -10.56 31.73
N MET A 99 9.00 -11.80 31.80
CA MET A 99 9.54 -12.89 32.59
C MET A 99 11.00 -13.29 32.22
N GLN A 100 11.34 -13.49 30.94
CA GLN A 100 12.70 -13.80 30.49
C GLN A 100 13.70 -12.65 30.80
N ILE A 101 13.28 -11.40 30.62
CA ILE A 101 14.10 -10.22 30.96
C ILE A 101 14.29 -10.13 32.48
N GLN A 102 13.25 -10.41 33.25
CA GLN A 102 13.30 -10.37 34.71
C GLN A 102 14.16 -11.50 35.28
N ILE A 103 14.13 -12.68 34.68
CA ILE A 103 15.02 -13.80 35.02
C ILE A 103 16.48 -13.44 34.74
N LEU A 104 16.77 -12.88 33.55
CA LEU A 104 18.12 -12.44 33.20
C LEU A 104 18.63 -11.35 34.14
N LYS A 105 17.76 -10.41 34.54
CA LYS A 105 18.12 -9.38 35.50
C LYS A 105 18.46 -9.97 36.87
N THR A 106 17.61 -10.84 37.40
CA THR A 106 17.85 -11.52 38.69
C THR A 106 19.15 -12.33 38.67
N PHE A 107 19.44 -13.00 37.55
CA PHE A 107 20.71 -13.71 37.37
C PHE A 107 21.92 -12.78 37.48
N LEU A 108 21.91 -11.68 36.73
CA LEU A 108 23.02 -10.72 36.72
C LEU A 108 23.21 -10.08 38.11
N ASP A 109 22.12 -9.79 38.81
CA ASP A 109 22.15 -9.24 40.16
C ASP A 109 22.72 -10.27 41.17
N GLU A 110 22.37 -11.55 41.06
CA GLU A 110 22.94 -12.63 41.89
C GLU A 110 24.44 -12.85 41.63
N CYS A 111 24.85 -12.88 40.36
CA CYS A 111 26.27 -12.96 39.99
C CYS A 111 27.05 -11.76 40.53
N PHE A 112 26.50 -10.55 40.42
CA PHE A 112 27.15 -9.35 40.92
C PHE A 112 27.26 -9.35 42.45
N ASN A 113 26.20 -9.73 43.16
CA ASN A 113 26.23 -9.83 44.63
C ASN A 113 27.22 -10.91 45.12
N SER A 114 27.29 -12.06 44.43
CA SER A 114 28.28 -13.09 44.75
C SER A 114 29.71 -12.57 44.52
N PHE A 115 29.95 -11.90 43.40
CA PHE A 115 31.25 -11.27 43.10
C PHE A 115 31.63 -10.26 44.19
N ALA A 116 30.71 -9.36 44.55
CA ALA A 116 30.96 -8.30 45.52
C ALA A 116 31.28 -8.83 46.94
N ASN A 117 30.75 -9.99 47.31
CA ASN A 117 31.00 -10.61 48.62
C ASN A 117 32.27 -11.47 48.64
N ASP A 118 32.55 -12.22 47.56
CA ASP A 118 33.61 -13.22 47.54
C ASP A 118 34.95 -12.68 46.99
N VAL A 119 34.94 -11.61 46.18
CA VAL A 119 36.15 -11.02 45.59
C VAL A 119 36.72 -9.90 46.46
N GLN A 120 37.97 -10.05 46.88
CA GLN A 120 38.63 -9.12 47.81
C GLN A 120 39.60 -8.20 47.07
N LEU A 121 39.47 -6.88 47.30
CA LEU A 121 40.21 -5.83 46.59
C LEU A 121 41.41 -5.28 47.40
N THR A 122 41.92 -6.02 48.39
CA THR A 122 42.92 -5.53 49.35
C THR A 122 44.32 -5.37 48.75
N ASP A 123 44.74 -6.29 47.88
CA ASP A 123 46.02 -6.26 47.16
C ASP A 123 45.94 -7.16 45.92
N TYR A 124 46.89 -7.01 45.00
CA TYR A 124 46.85 -7.69 43.70
C TYR A 124 46.90 -9.22 43.79
N GLN A 125 47.60 -9.77 44.79
CA GLN A 125 47.74 -11.21 44.99
C GLN A 125 46.46 -11.80 45.60
N THR A 126 45.87 -11.13 46.58
CA THR A 126 44.59 -11.51 47.19
C THR A 126 43.43 -11.36 46.21
N LEU A 127 43.46 -10.32 45.36
CA LEU A 127 42.50 -10.11 44.28
C LEU A 127 42.53 -11.25 43.27
N THR A 128 43.70 -11.55 42.70
CA THR A 128 43.82 -12.60 41.68
C THR A 128 43.42 -13.97 42.23
N LYS A 129 43.80 -14.28 43.48
CA LYS A 129 43.41 -15.53 44.14
C LYS A 129 41.89 -15.60 44.41
N SER A 130 41.30 -14.56 44.99
CA SER A 130 39.86 -14.54 45.30
C SER A 130 39.00 -14.55 44.03
N LEU A 131 39.44 -13.89 42.96
CA LEU A 131 38.77 -13.89 41.67
C LEU A 131 38.81 -15.26 40.98
N LEU A 132 39.95 -15.96 40.99
CA LEU A 132 40.06 -17.33 40.47
C LEU A 132 39.15 -18.29 41.24
N MET A 133 39.18 -18.23 42.58
CA MET A 133 38.32 -19.05 43.45
C MET A 133 36.83 -18.76 43.23
N TRP A 134 36.47 -17.50 42.97
CA TRP A 134 35.09 -17.12 42.67
C TRP A 134 34.63 -17.68 41.32
N VAL A 135 35.43 -17.51 40.25
CA VAL A 135 35.11 -18.01 38.90
C VAL A 135 34.91 -19.52 38.89
N GLU A 136 35.74 -20.28 39.62
CA GLU A 136 35.59 -21.73 39.75
C GLU A 136 34.35 -22.16 40.54
N LYS A 137 33.84 -21.27 41.40
CA LYS A 137 32.67 -21.51 42.25
C LYS A 137 31.35 -21.11 41.58
N VAL A 138 31.36 -20.29 40.52
CA VAL A 138 30.13 -19.89 39.80
C VAL A 138 29.51 -21.14 39.15
N PRO A 139 28.36 -21.65 39.65
CA PRO A 139 27.77 -22.87 39.15
C PRO A 139 26.87 -22.51 37.96
N TYR A 140 27.49 -22.26 36.81
CA TYR A 140 26.78 -21.89 35.58
C TYR A 140 25.64 -22.89 35.27
N ASP A 141 25.86 -24.19 35.47
CA ASP A 141 24.87 -25.23 35.21
C ASP A 141 23.71 -25.27 36.22
N GLU A 142 23.96 -25.11 37.53
CA GLU A 142 22.88 -25.12 38.53
C GLU A 142 21.99 -23.88 38.41
N ILE A 143 22.59 -22.74 38.05
CA ILE A 143 21.88 -21.49 37.86
C ILE A 143 21.02 -21.59 36.58
N LEU A 144 21.56 -22.10 35.48
CA LEU A 144 20.80 -22.35 34.26
C LEU A 144 19.66 -23.37 34.48
N HIS A 145 19.90 -24.44 35.25
CA HIS A 145 18.87 -25.44 35.56
C HIS A 145 17.73 -24.89 36.43
N LYS A 146 18.02 -24.15 37.51
CA LYS A 146 17.00 -23.46 38.31
C LYS A 146 16.18 -22.47 37.49
N MET A 147 16.79 -21.85 36.48
CA MET A 147 16.14 -20.87 35.60
C MET A 147 15.21 -21.51 34.57
N MET A 148 15.53 -22.70 34.06
CA MET A 148 14.65 -23.44 33.16
C MET A 148 13.40 -24.00 33.87
N ASP A 149 13.51 -24.39 35.14
CA ASP A 149 12.37 -24.89 35.94
C ASP A 149 11.38 -23.79 36.35
N GLN A 150 11.82 -22.53 36.44
CA GLN A 150 10.95 -21.36 36.72
C GLN A 150 10.12 -20.90 35.49
N THR A 151 10.35 -21.50 34.32
CA THR A 151 9.70 -21.14 33.04
C THR A 151 8.55 -22.10 32.65
N LYS A 152 8.22 -23.09 33.50
CA LYS A 152 7.04 -23.97 33.37
C LYS A 152 5.89 -23.49 34.23
#